data_AF-A0A1G0NRR0-F1
#
_entry.id   AF-A0A1G0NRR0-F1
#
_cell.length_a   1.000
_cell.length_b   1.000
_cell.length_c   1.000
_cell.angle_alpha   90.00
_cell.angle_beta   90.00
_cell.angle_gamma   90.00
#
_symmetry.space_group_name_H-M   'P 1'
#
loop_
_entity.id
_entity.type
_entity.pdbx_description
1 polymer ?
#
loop_
_entity_poly.entity_id
_entity_poly.type
_entity_poly.pdbx_seq_one_letter_code
_entity_poly.pdbx_strand_id
1 'polypeptide(L)'
;MTTNAPDIKQAGRPELGDKEYMRFKRLNRILHVVMIVSFMSLALTGMSLKFAYTGWAVFLSRLFGGFESAGYIHRLAAVAMIGIFVAHVVDIFRMKRHHYKTWRALLLGPDSMVFNKKDLKDLIGNFKWFLGRGPRPDYGRWTYWEKFDYFAVFWGIAVIGSTGLTLWFPEIFTLVFPGWLLNVATIIHSDEALLAVGFIFTVHFFNTHLRPEKFPMDIVVFTGRMTVEELKEDKPAEYEALLKEGKLEEYLVEPYPPIVIRVIRLFGWTALSVGFSIVIWIIYAMLFAYQ
;
A
#
# COMPACT_ATOMS: atom_id res chain seq x y z
N MET A 1 30.85 -16.41 47.91
CA MET A 1 30.85 -16.87 46.50
C MET A 1 29.84 -16.02 45.75
N THR A 2 30.32 -14.97 45.11
CA THR A 2 29.51 -14.05 44.29
C THR A 2 29.31 -14.67 42.91
N THR A 3 28.08 -15.04 42.58
CA THR A 3 27.70 -15.57 41.27
C THR A 3 27.67 -14.43 40.26
N ASN A 4 28.69 -14.36 39.41
CA ASN A 4 28.71 -13.45 38.27
C ASN A 4 27.62 -13.87 37.27
N ALA A 5 26.65 -12.98 37.05
CA ALA A 5 25.76 -13.07 35.90
C ALA A 5 26.59 -12.93 34.61
N PRO A 6 26.28 -13.68 33.53
CA PRO A 6 27.02 -13.59 32.29
C PRO A 6 26.86 -12.20 31.66
N ASP A 7 27.99 -11.58 31.36
CA ASP A 7 28.14 -10.29 30.71
C ASP A 7 27.62 -10.35 29.26
N ILE A 8 26.42 -9.81 29.03
CA ILE A 8 25.78 -9.70 27.70
C ILE A 8 26.40 -8.51 26.94
N LYS A 9 27.72 -8.56 26.70
CA LYS A 9 28.41 -7.54 25.89
C LYS A 9 29.37 -8.06 24.82
N GLN A 10 29.51 -9.36 24.62
CA GLN A 10 30.39 -9.91 23.56
C GLN A 10 29.85 -11.17 22.88
N ALA A 11 28.54 -11.28 22.65
CA ALA A 11 28.05 -12.14 21.58
C ALA A 11 28.39 -11.46 20.25
N GLY A 12 29.24 -12.12 19.45
CA GLY A 12 29.79 -11.57 18.22
C GLY A 12 28.72 -10.92 17.34
N ARG A 13 29.03 -9.73 16.82
CA ARG A 13 28.32 -9.20 15.65
C ARG A 13 28.41 -10.30 14.60
N PRO A 14 27.30 -10.85 14.08
CA PRO A 14 27.38 -11.63 12.87
C PRO A 14 28.10 -10.74 11.85
N GLU A 15 29.09 -11.26 11.13
CA GLU A 15 29.50 -10.61 9.89
C GLU A 15 28.28 -10.67 8.98
N LEU A 16 27.45 -9.62 9.05
CA LEU A 16 26.22 -9.37 8.31
C LEU A 16 26.50 -9.19 6.81
N GLY A 17 27.55 -9.82 6.27
CA GLY A 17 28.02 -9.63 4.90
C GLY A 17 26.87 -9.74 3.92
N ASP A 18 26.71 -8.77 3.02
CA ASP A 18 25.79 -8.58 1.89
C ASP A 18 24.33 -9.11 1.97
N LYS A 19 23.90 -9.75 3.06
CA LYS A 19 22.57 -10.37 3.24
C LYS A 19 21.54 -9.31 3.60
N GLU A 20 20.32 -9.53 3.13
CA GLU A 20 19.18 -8.66 3.36
C GLU A 20 18.17 -9.33 4.32
N TYR A 21 17.39 -8.51 5.02
CA TYR A 21 16.26 -8.95 5.82
C TYR A 21 15.01 -9.16 4.94
N MET A 22 14.40 -10.34 5.00
CA MET A 22 13.14 -10.64 4.31
C MET A 22 11.93 -10.03 5.03
N ARG A 23 11.54 -8.81 4.64
CA ARG A 23 10.37 -8.08 5.16
C ARG A 23 9.02 -8.62 4.67
N PHE A 24 8.90 -8.93 3.38
CA PHE A 24 7.63 -9.33 2.76
C PHE A 24 7.68 -10.70 2.08
N LYS A 25 6.66 -11.51 2.36
CA LYS A 25 6.44 -12.80 1.71
C LYS A 25 6.10 -12.61 0.23
N ARG A 26 6.33 -13.66 -0.55
CA ARG A 26 6.02 -13.70 -2.00
C ARG A 26 4.57 -13.36 -2.31
N LEU A 27 3.61 -13.82 -1.50
CA LEU A 27 2.18 -13.52 -1.69
C LEU A 27 1.94 -12.00 -1.66
N ASN A 28 2.44 -11.31 -0.63
CA ASN A 28 2.26 -9.85 -0.47
C ASN A 28 2.79 -9.09 -1.69
N ARG A 29 3.98 -9.48 -2.17
CA ARG A 29 4.63 -8.87 -3.34
C ARG A 29 3.80 -9.05 -4.60
N ILE A 30 3.29 -10.27 -4.85
CA ILE A 30 2.45 -10.57 -6.00
C ILE A 30 1.14 -9.79 -5.94
N LEU A 31 0.44 -9.84 -4.79
CA LEU A 31 -0.80 -9.09 -4.60
C LEU A 31 -0.59 -7.60 -4.85
N HIS A 32 0.53 -7.04 -4.39
CA HIS A 32 0.85 -5.63 -4.60
C HIS A 32 1.11 -5.29 -6.07
N VAL A 33 1.87 -6.11 -6.81
CA VAL A 33 2.11 -5.88 -8.25
C VAL A 33 0.80 -5.94 -9.04
N VAL A 34 -0.05 -6.94 -8.77
CA VAL A 34 -1.36 -7.05 -9.43
C VAL A 34 -2.26 -5.89 -9.03
N MET A 35 -2.18 -5.42 -7.78
CA MET A 35 -2.90 -4.25 -7.29
C MET A 35 -2.48 -2.98 -8.02
N ILE A 36 -1.18 -2.75 -8.22
CA ILE A 36 -0.69 -1.60 -9.01
C ILE A 36 -1.25 -1.67 -10.43
N VAL A 37 -1.09 -2.80 -11.12
CA VAL A 37 -1.53 -2.92 -12.52
C VAL A 37 -3.04 -2.69 -12.63
N SER A 38 -3.84 -3.33 -11.78
CA SER A 38 -5.29 -3.16 -11.77
C SER A 38 -5.71 -1.73 -11.39
N PHE A 39 -5.11 -1.15 -10.36
CA PHE A 39 -5.39 0.23 -9.94
C PHE A 39 -5.05 1.25 -11.04
N MET A 40 -3.88 1.10 -11.71
CA MET A 40 -3.50 1.97 -12.82
C MET A 40 -4.50 1.87 -13.98
N SER A 41 -4.93 0.66 -14.34
CA SER A 41 -5.95 0.46 -15.36
C SER A 41 -7.29 1.09 -14.97
N LEU A 42 -7.75 0.88 -13.73
CA LEU A 42 -8.99 1.45 -13.19
C LEU A 42 -8.94 2.99 -13.17
N ALA A 43 -7.83 3.56 -12.71
CA ALA A 43 -7.61 5.00 -12.66
C ALA A 43 -7.60 5.61 -14.05
N LEU A 44 -6.82 5.07 -14.99
CA LEU A 44 -6.72 5.62 -16.35
C LEU A 44 -8.06 5.54 -17.09
N THR A 45 -8.75 4.40 -17.04
CA THR A 45 -10.04 4.23 -17.70
C THR A 45 -11.15 5.03 -17.01
N GLY A 46 -11.22 5.02 -15.68
CA GLY A 46 -12.22 5.75 -14.91
C GLY A 46 -12.07 7.27 -15.05
N MET A 47 -10.85 7.79 -14.98
CA MET A 47 -10.59 9.22 -15.16
C MET A 47 -10.85 9.68 -16.59
N SER A 48 -10.59 8.82 -17.60
CA SER A 48 -10.96 9.13 -18.98
C SER A 48 -12.48 9.29 -19.17
N LEU A 49 -13.29 8.52 -18.42
CA LEU A 49 -14.74 8.65 -18.45
C LEU A 49 -15.21 9.89 -17.67
N LYS A 50 -14.69 10.10 -16.45
CA LYS A 50 -15.06 11.24 -15.59
C LYS A 50 -14.77 12.59 -16.25
N PHE A 51 -13.65 12.69 -16.98
CA PHE A 51 -13.21 13.92 -17.64
C PHE A 51 -13.35 13.85 -19.17
N ALA A 52 -14.32 13.10 -19.69
CA ALA A 52 -14.49 12.85 -21.13
C ALA A 52 -14.62 14.12 -22.00
N TYR A 53 -14.96 15.26 -21.39
CA TYR A 53 -15.01 16.58 -22.05
C TYR A 53 -13.62 17.21 -22.29
N THR A 54 -12.54 16.60 -21.78
CA THR A 54 -11.16 17.11 -21.92
C THR A 54 -10.39 16.39 -23.03
N GLY A 55 -9.48 17.11 -23.69
CA GLY A 55 -8.68 16.55 -24.79
C GLY A 55 -7.78 15.36 -24.37
N TRP A 56 -7.21 15.41 -23.17
CA TRP A 56 -6.37 14.31 -22.66
C TRP A 56 -7.18 13.03 -22.39
N ALA A 57 -8.41 13.16 -21.88
CA ALA A 57 -9.28 12.02 -21.63
C ALA A 57 -9.72 11.36 -22.95
N VAL A 58 -10.05 12.17 -23.96
CA VAL A 58 -10.34 11.67 -25.32
C VAL A 58 -9.12 10.98 -25.91
N PHE A 59 -7.92 11.53 -25.75
CA PHE A 59 -6.69 10.90 -26.20
C PHE A 59 -6.45 9.53 -25.53
N LEU A 60 -6.57 9.44 -24.20
CA LEU A 60 -6.43 8.18 -23.46
C LEU A 60 -7.49 7.16 -23.89
N SER A 61 -8.74 7.60 -24.06
CA SER A 61 -9.82 6.75 -24.56
C SER A 61 -9.49 6.17 -25.93
N ARG A 62 -8.96 6.97 -26.87
CA ARG A 62 -8.50 6.48 -28.18
C ARG A 62 -7.35 5.48 -28.07
N LEU A 63 -6.39 5.70 -27.16
CA LEU A 63 -5.30 4.76 -26.91
C LEU A 63 -5.82 3.39 -26.43
N PHE A 64 -6.92 3.37 -25.67
CA PHE A 64 -7.60 2.14 -25.26
C PHE A 64 -8.46 1.50 -26.35
N GLY A 65 -8.64 2.14 -27.52
CA GLY A 65 -9.55 1.68 -28.57
C GLY A 65 -10.97 2.26 -28.47
N GLY A 66 -11.15 3.36 -27.74
CA GLY A 66 -12.42 4.05 -27.52
C GLY A 66 -13.01 3.80 -26.13
N PHE A 67 -14.07 4.54 -25.80
CA PHE A 67 -14.70 4.48 -24.47
C PHE A 67 -15.30 3.11 -24.16
N GLU A 68 -15.82 2.42 -25.16
CA GLU A 68 -16.36 1.07 -24.99
C GLU A 68 -15.26 0.09 -24.56
N SER A 69 -14.13 0.08 -25.26
CA SER A 69 -12.95 -0.72 -24.92
C SER A 69 -12.40 -0.36 -23.54
N ALA A 70 -12.31 0.93 -23.23
CA ALA A 70 -11.93 1.40 -21.90
C ALA A 70 -12.88 0.85 -20.82
N GLY A 71 -14.18 0.74 -21.09
CA GLY A 71 -15.16 0.11 -20.19
C GLY A 71 -14.94 -1.39 -19.99
N TYR A 72 -14.51 -2.15 -21.02
CA TYR A 72 -14.13 -3.56 -20.85
C TYR A 72 -12.85 -3.70 -20.04
N ILE A 73 -11.83 -2.88 -20.31
CA ILE A 73 -10.57 -2.86 -19.55
C ILE A 73 -10.84 -2.53 -18.09
N HIS A 74 -11.70 -1.53 -17.82
CA HIS A 74 -12.08 -1.14 -16.46
C HIS A 74 -12.70 -2.31 -15.69
N ARG A 75 -13.67 -2.99 -16.30
CA ARG A 75 -14.36 -4.15 -15.72
C ARG A 75 -13.42 -5.33 -15.47
N LEU A 76 -12.51 -5.61 -16.40
CA LEU A 76 -11.49 -6.65 -16.23
C LEU A 76 -10.54 -6.33 -15.05
N ALA A 77 -10.09 -5.09 -14.98
CA ALA A 77 -9.25 -4.61 -13.87
C ALA A 77 -10.00 -4.63 -12.53
N ALA A 78 -11.31 -4.32 -12.54
CA ALA A 78 -12.17 -4.41 -11.35
C ALA A 78 -12.29 -5.86 -10.84
N VAL A 79 -12.45 -6.84 -11.73
CA VAL A 79 -12.46 -8.27 -11.35
C VAL A 79 -11.13 -8.67 -10.70
N ALA A 80 -10.00 -8.23 -11.25
CA ALA A 80 -8.69 -8.48 -10.64
C ALA A 80 -8.57 -7.84 -9.25
N MET A 81 -9.01 -6.58 -9.08
CA MET A 81 -8.99 -5.87 -7.81
C MET A 81 -9.89 -6.53 -6.75
N ILE A 82 -11.11 -6.92 -7.13
CA ILE A 82 -12.03 -7.68 -6.25
C ILE A 82 -11.38 -9.01 -5.85
N GLY A 83 -10.76 -9.71 -6.80
CA GLY A 83 -10.02 -10.95 -6.54
C GLY A 83 -8.90 -10.77 -5.53
N ILE A 84 -8.11 -9.69 -5.64
CA ILE A 84 -7.08 -9.33 -4.66
C ILE A 84 -7.69 -9.07 -3.28
N PHE A 85 -8.77 -8.30 -3.22
CA PHE A 85 -9.44 -7.97 -1.96
C PHE A 85 -9.95 -9.24 -1.26
N VAL A 86 -10.61 -10.13 -2.00
CA VAL A 86 -11.07 -11.43 -1.49
C VAL A 86 -9.89 -12.29 -1.03
N ALA A 87 -8.82 -12.37 -1.82
CA ALA A 87 -7.62 -13.13 -1.46
C ALA A 87 -6.98 -12.61 -0.17
N HIS A 88 -6.92 -11.29 0.00
CA HIS A 88 -6.40 -10.63 1.19
C HIS A 88 -7.28 -10.90 2.42
N VAL A 89 -8.60 -10.78 2.29
CA VAL A 89 -9.54 -11.13 3.38
C VAL A 89 -9.37 -12.59 3.78
N VAL A 90 -9.30 -13.51 2.82
CA VAL A 90 -9.05 -14.94 3.08
C VAL A 90 -7.71 -15.15 3.79
N ASP A 91 -6.65 -14.42 3.40
CA ASP A 91 -5.35 -14.50 4.07
C ASP A 91 -5.42 -14.03 5.53
N ILE A 92 -6.17 -12.95 5.84
CA ILE A 92 -6.43 -12.52 7.23
C ILE A 92 -7.08 -13.64 8.04
N PHE A 93 -8.11 -14.30 7.50
CA PHE A 93 -8.76 -15.43 8.18
C PHE A 93 -7.81 -16.63 8.36
N ARG A 94 -6.94 -16.91 7.38
CA ARG A 94 -5.90 -17.95 7.48
C ARG A 94 -4.87 -17.60 8.55
N MET A 95 -4.39 -16.37 8.58
CA MET A 95 -3.47 -15.87 9.61
C MET A 95 -4.07 -15.97 11.01
N LYS A 96 -5.35 -15.60 11.16
CA LYS A 96 -6.10 -15.78 12.40
C LYS A 96 -6.13 -17.26 12.82
N ARG A 97 -6.35 -18.18 11.89
CA ARG A 97 -6.48 -19.62 12.21
C ARG A 97 -5.14 -20.29 12.54
N HIS A 98 -4.08 -19.99 11.77
CA HIS A 98 -2.83 -20.74 11.81
C HIS A 98 -1.72 -20.05 12.63
N HIS A 99 -1.70 -18.72 12.70
CA HIS A 99 -0.64 -17.99 13.39
C HIS A 99 -1.10 -17.43 14.74
N TYR A 100 -2.19 -16.65 14.77
CA TYR A 100 -2.62 -15.93 15.98
C TYR A 100 -3.62 -16.70 16.85
N LYS A 101 -4.30 -17.72 16.30
CA LYS A 101 -5.37 -18.55 16.89
C LYS A 101 -6.64 -17.78 17.29
N THR A 102 -6.54 -16.54 17.75
CA THR A 102 -7.65 -15.70 18.21
C THR A 102 -7.67 -14.33 17.51
N TRP A 103 -8.86 -13.74 17.38
CA TRP A 103 -9.02 -12.37 16.88
C TRP A 103 -8.32 -11.35 17.77
N ARG A 104 -8.35 -11.57 19.09
CA ARG A 104 -7.70 -10.68 20.05
C ARG A 104 -6.19 -10.60 19.82
N ALA A 105 -5.54 -11.75 19.57
CA ALA A 105 -4.11 -11.78 19.28
C ALA A 105 -3.76 -11.14 17.93
N LEU A 106 -4.58 -11.34 16.89
CA LEU A 106 -4.37 -10.72 15.59
C LEU A 106 -4.56 -9.20 15.61
N LEU A 107 -5.62 -8.72 16.26
CA LEU A 107 -6.03 -7.31 16.21
C LEU A 107 -5.37 -6.44 17.29
N LEU A 108 -4.93 -7.02 18.41
CA LEU A 108 -4.28 -6.28 19.51
C LEU A 108 -2.81 -6.67 19.72
N GLY A 109 -2.29 -7.57 18.89
CA GLY A 109 -0.88 -7.97 18.95
C GLY A 109 0.08 -6.86 18.51
N PRO A 110 1.39 -7.02 18.79
CA PRO A 110 2.41 -6.04 18.40
C PRO A 110 2.50 -5.81 16.89
N ASP A 111 2.20 -6.84 16.09
CA ASP A 111 2.20 -6.78 14.62
C ASP A 111 0.84 -6.42 14.00
N SER A 112 -0.11 -5.97 14.83
CA SER A 112 -1.45 -5.64 14.37
C SER A 112 -1.45 -4.45 13.42
N MET A 113 -2.23 -4.56 12.34
CA MET A 113 -2.55 -3.44 11.44
C MET A 113 -3.55 -2.46 12.07
N VAL A 114 -4.22 -2.82 13.16
CA VAL A 114 -5.17 -1.93 13.85
C VAL A 114 -4.43 -0.83 14.61
N PHE A 115 -4.97 0.39 14.56
CA PHE A 115 -4.48 1.51 15.35
C PHE A 115 -4.59 1.23 16.86
N ASN A 116 -3.53 1.55 17.59
CA ASN A 116 -3.40 1.34 19.03
C ASN A 116 -2.67 2.51 19.71
N LYS A 117 -2.47 2.42 21.02
CA LYS A 117 -1.86 3.50 21.82
C LYS A 117 -0.43 3.85 21.38
N LYS A 118 0.33 2.89 20.83
CA LYS A 118 1.67 3.13 20.30
C LYS A 118 1.61 4.02 19.07
N ASP A 119 0.64 3.84 18.18
CA ASP A 119 0.50 4.68 16.98
C ASP A 119 0.30 6.16 17.34
N LEU A 120 -0.51 6.45 18.37
CA LEU A 120 -0.67 7.80 18.89
C LEU A 120 0.62 8.35 19.53
N LYS A 121 1.35 7.51 20.29
CA LYS A 121 2.65 7.87 20.86
C LYS A 121 3.67 8.19 19.77
N ASP A 122 3.72 7.40 18.71
CA ASP A 122 4.64 7.57 17.59
C ASP A 122 4.27 8.82 16.78
N LEU A 123 2.98 9.09 16.57
CA LEU A 123 2.50 10.33 15.93
C LEU A 123 2.93 11.58 16.72
N ILE A 124 2.68 11.62 18.03
CA ILE A 124 3.09 12.73 18.90
C ILE A 124 4.62 12.84 18.94
N GLY A 125 5.32 11.70 18.99
CA GLY A 125 6.77 11.62 18.93
C GLY A 125 7.32 12.23 17.66
N ASN A 126 6.69 11.98 16.52
CA ASN A 126 7.07 12.58 15.24
C ASN A 126 6.94 14.09 15.22
N PHE A 127 5.83 14.64 15.73
CA PHE A 127 5.72 16.09 15.86
C PHE A 127 6.83 16.68 16.73
N LYS A 128 7.19 16.01 17.84
CA LYS A 128 8.32 16.45 18.67
C LYS A 128 9.64 16.37 17.93
N TRP A 129 9.91 15.26 17.24
CA TRP A 129 11.14 15.05 16.49
C TRP A 129 11.32 16.07 15.36
N PHE A 130 10.28 16.32 14.56
CA PHE A 130 10.30 17.34 13.51
C PHE A 130 10.52 18.75 14.04
N LEU A 131 10.06 19.04 15.25
CA LEU A 131 10.31 20.32 15.92
C LEU A 131 11.66 20.37 16.67
N GLY A 132 12.50 19.34 16.56
CA GLY A 132 13.78 19.22 17.28
C GLY A 132 13.64 19.03 18.80
N ARG A 133 12.43 18.69 19.28
CA ARG A 133 12.06 18.58 20.71
C ARG A 133 12.06 17.14 21.23
N GLY A 134 12.65 16.19 20.50
CA GLY A 134 12.75 14.80 20.91
C GLY A 134 13.48 13.93 19.90
N PRO A 135 13.84 12.69 20.27
CA PRO A 135 14.42 11.74 19.35
C PRO A 135 13.37 11.24 18.34
N ARG A 136 13.83 10.68 17.22
CA ARG A 136 12.99 9.95 16.27
C ARG A 136 12.26 8.80 17.00
N PRO A 137 10.96 8.59 16.75
CA PRO A 137 10.23 7.50 17.41
C PRO A 137 10.80 6.12 17.07
N ASP A 138 10.71 5.23 18.04
CA ASP A 138 11.11 3.83 17.93
C ASP A 138 10.01 3.03 17.20
N TYR A 139 9.98 3.12 15.87
CA TYR A 139 8.93 2.50 15.06
C TYR A 139 8.96 0.98 15.14
N GLY A 140 7.76 0.39 15.22
CA GLY A 140 7.58 -1.05 15.13
C GLY A 140 7.52 -1.55 13.69
N ARG A 141 7.10 -2.81 13.54
CA ARG A 141 6.90 -3.46 12.23
C ARG A 141 6.08 -2.61 11.26
N TRP A 142 5.02 -1.98 11.78
CA TRP A 142 4.15 -1.07 11.06
C TRP A 142 4.16 0.31 11.72
N THR A 143 4.37 1.35 10.93
CA THR A 143 4.22 2.74 11.36
C THR A 143 2.75 3.17 11.27
N TYR A 144 2.37 4.23 11.98
CA TYR A 144 0.97 4.70 11.96
C TYR A 144 0.51 5.12 10.55
N TRP A 145 1.41 5.65 9.71
CA TRP A 145 1.07 6.03 8.35
C TRP A 145 0.97 4.82 7.41
N GLU A 146 1.77 3.77 7.61
CA GLU A 146 1.58 2.50 6.87
C GLU A 146 0.22 1.87 7.18
N LYS A 147 -0.23 1.95 8.45
CA LYS A 147 -1.57 1.51 8.85
C LYS A 147 -2.66 2.39 8.25
N PHE A 148 -2.43 3.70 8.18
CA PHE A 148 -3.35 4.64 7.54
C PHE A 148 -3.50 4.33 6.05
N ASP A 149 -2.40 4.16 5.32
CA ASP A 149 -2.39 3.74 3.91
C ASP A 149 -3.15 2.43 3.73
N TYR A 150 -2.90 1.44 4.59
CA TYR A 150 -3.61 0.16 4.57
C TYR A 150 -5.13 0.32 4.71
N PHE A 151 -5.59 1.08 5.71
CA PHE A 151 -7.03 1.25 5.94
C PHE A 151 -7.71 2.12 4.89
N ALA A 152 -7.03 3.16 4.40
CA ALA A 152 -7.52 4.00 3.31
C ALA A 152 -7.81 3.15 2.07
N VAL A 153 -6.87 2.28 1.68
CA VAL A 153 -7.05 1.38 0.54
C VAL A 153 -8.06 0.28 0.82
N PHE A 154 -8.01 -0.35 2.01
CA PHE A 154 -8.91 -1.44 2.35
C PHE A 154 -10.38 -1.03 2.31
N TRP A 155 -10.71 0.12 2.92
CA TRP A 155 -12.08 0.65 2.89
C TRP A 155 -12.43 1.28 1.54
N GLY A 156 -11.49 1.95 0.89
CA GLY A 156 -11.69 2.51 -0.45
C GLY A 156 -12.09 1.44 -1.46
N ILE A 157 -11.40 0.30 -1.48
CA ILE A 157 -11.75 -0.85 -2.34
C ILE A 157 -13.15 -1.39 -2.00
N ALA A 158 -13.52 -1.46 -0.72
CA ALA A 158 -14.85 -1.92 -0.32
C ALA A 158 -15.96 -0.98 -0.83
N VAL A 159 -15.77 0.34 -0.71
CA VAL A 159 -16.74 1.35 -1.16
C VAL A 159 -16.82 1.44 -2.68
N ILE A 160 -15.69 1.61 -3.37
CA ILE A 160 -15.67 1.70 -4.83
C ILE A 160 -16.06 0.37 -5.49
N GLY A 161 -15.69 -0.76 -4.89
CA GLY A 161 -16.04 -2.09 -5.38
C GLY A 161 -17.54 -2.38 -5.25
N SER A 162 -18.15 -2.09 -4.11
CA SER A 162 -19.60 -2.29 -3.91
C SER A 162 -20.45 -1.37 -4.78
N THR A 163 -20.09 -0.09 -4.88
CA THR A 163 -20.76 0.85 -5.80
C THR A 163 -20.54 0.46 -7.26
N GLY A 164 -19.34 0.03 -7.63
CA GLY A 164 -19.04 -0.42 -9.00
C GLY A 164 -19.83 -1.66 -9.40
N LEU A 165 -19.97 -2.64 -8.50
CA LEU A 165 -20.83 -3.82 -8.72
C LEU A 165 -22.31 -3.43 -8.86
N THR A 166 -22.77 -2.46 -8.05
CA THR A 166 -24.13 -1.92 -8.15
C THR A 166 -24.39 -1.29 -9.52
N LEU A 167 -23.41 -0.54 -10.05
CA LEU A 167 -23.50 0.10 -11.37
C LEU A 167 -23.29 -0.88 -12.53
N TRP A 168 -22.55 -1.96 -12.32
CA TRP A 168 -22.34 -2.99 -13.34
C TRP A 168 -23.56 -3.92 -13.46
N PHE A 169 -24.23 -4.24 -12.36
CA PHE A 169 -25.41 -5.12 -12.36
C PHE A 169 -26.68 -4.42 -11.86
N PRO A 170 -27.08 -3.28 -12.45
CA PRO A 170 -28.14 -2.44 -11.91
C PRO A 170 -29.47 -3.18 -11.79
N GLU A 171 -29.81 -4.04 -12.76
CA GLU A 171 -31.04 -4.84 -12.75
C GLU A 171 -31.11 -5.81 -11.57
N ILE A 172 -29.98 -6.38 -11.14
CA ILE A 172 -29.95 -7.29 -9.99
C ILE A 172 -30.14 -6.51 -8.69
N PHE A 173 -29.43 -5.38 -8.55
CA PHE A 173 -29.48 -4.59 -7.33
C PHE A 173 -30.82 -3.87 -7.14
N THR A 174 -31.51 -3.48 -8.22
CA THR A 174 -32.83 -2.82 -8.14
C THR A 174 -33.98 -3.77 -7.79
N LEU A 175 -33.76 -5.09 -7.76
CA LEU A 175 -34.71 -6.04 -7.18
C LEU A 175 -34.82 -5.90 -5.66
N VAL A 176 -33.76 -5.40 -5.01
CA VAL A 176 -33.66 -5.30 -3.54
C VAL A 176 -33.62 -3.83 -3.09
N PHE A 177 -33.01 -2.95 -3.87
CA PHE A 177 -32.80 -1.54 -3.54
C PHE A 177 -33.63 -0.61 -4.43
N PRO A 178 -34.02 0.57 -3.92
CA PRO A 178 -34.74 1.56 -4.72
C PRO A 178 -33.83 2.16 -5.80
N GLY A 179 -34.41 2.50 -6.97
CA GLY A 179 -33.65 2.98 -8.14
C GLY A 179 -32.82 4.26 -7.90
N TRP A 180 -33.21 5.12 -6.95
CA TRP A 180 -32.41 6.31 -6.60
C TRP A 180 -31.03 5.95 -6.04
N LEU A 181 -30.86 4.73 -5.51
CA LEU A 181 -29.57 4.27 -4.99
C LEU A 181 -28.53 4.16 -6.11
N LEU A 182 -28.93 3.96 -7.36
CA LEU A 182 -28.00 3.97 -8.50
C LEU A 182 -27.36 5.35 -8.72
N ASN A 183 -28.11 6.43 -8.48
CA ASN A 183 -27.58 7.79 -8.56
C ASN A 183 -26.57 8.03 -7.45
N VAL A 184 -26.88 7.58 -6.22
CA VAL A 184 -25.96 7.68 -5.09
C VAL A 184 -24.72 6.84 -5.32
N ALA A 185 -24.86 5.61 -5.84
CA ALA A 185 -23.74 4.76 -6.19
C ALA A 185 -22.86 5.43 -7.26
N THR A 186 -23.44 6.09 -8.26
CA THR A 186 -22.70 6.84 -9.29
C THR A 186 -21.86 7.97 -8.66
N ILE A 187 -22.45 8.76 -7.77
CA ILE A 187 -21.75 9.85 -7.07
C ILE A 187 -20.61 9.30 -6.23
N ILE A 188 -20.90 8.34 -5.35
CA ILE A 188 -19.91 7.73 -4.46
C ILE A 188 -18.79 7.09 -5.27
N HIS A 189 -19.10 6.31 -6.30
CA HIS A 189 -18.09 5.65 -7.12
C HIS A 189 -17.17 6.65 -7.81
N SER A 190 -17.74 7.73 -8.37
CA SER A 190 -17.01 8.79 -9.06
C SER A 190 -16.10 9.58 -8.12
N ASP A 191 -16.59 9.93 -6.93
CA ASP A 191 -15.84 10.74 -5.97
C ASP A 191 -14.81 9.91 -5.21
N GLU A 192 -15.15 8.69 -4.84
CA GLU A 192 -14.21 7.73 -4.26
C GLU A 192 -13.09 7.40 -5.24
N ALA A 193 -13.37 7.29 -6.55
CA ALA A 193 -12.31 7.12 -7.55
C ALA A 193 -11.33 8.30 -7.56
N LEU A 194 -11.83 9.53 -7.45
CA LEU A 194 -10.99 10.73 -7.39
C LEU A 194 -10.17 10.78 -6.10
N LEU A 195 -10.81 10.48 -4.96
CA LEU A 195 -10.14 10.39 -3.65
C LEU A 195 -9.07 9.31 -3.65
N ALA A 196 -9.35 8.12 -4.18
CA ALA A 196 -8.41 7.01 -4.25
C ALA A 196 -7.20 7.34 -5.13
N VAL A 197 -7.42 7.90 -6.33
CA VAL A 197 -6.34 8.36 -7.23
C VAL A 197 -5.50 9.45 -6.57
N GLY A 198 -6.15 10.45 -5.99
CA GLY A 198 -5.48 11.52 -5.25
C GLY A 198 -4.65 10.97 -4.10
N PHE A 199 -5.24 10.14 -3.25
CA PHE A 199 -4.57 9.54 -2.09
C PHE A 199 -3.35 8.70 -2.50
N ILE A 200 -3.50 7.82 -3.48
CA ILE A 200 -2.43 6.89 -3.87
C ILE A 200 -1.25 7.63 -4.49
N PHE A 201 -1.51 8.54 -5.43
CA PHE A 201 -0.43 9.23 -6.14
C PHE A 201 0.15 10.43 -5.39
N THR A 202 -0.48 10.88 -4.29
CA THR A 202 0.07 11.94 -3.44
C THR A 202 0.55 11.38 -2.12
N VAL A 203 -0.35 11.00 -1.22
CA VAL A 203 -0.03 10.61 0.16
C VAL A 203 0.77 9.31 0.18
N HIS A 204 0.28 8.25 -0.47
CA HIS A 204 0.95 6.95 -0.44
C HIS A 204 2.32 7.03 -1.12
N PHE A 205 2.40 7.57 -2.36
CA PHE A 205 3.68 7.72 -3.06
C PHE A 205 4.66 8.63 -2.31
N PHE A 206 4.18 9.69 -1.66
CA PHE A 206 5.04 10.52 -0.82
C PHE A 206 5.59 9.72 0.37
N ASN A 207 4.70 9.05 1.08
CA ASN A 207 5.06 8.22 2.22
C ASN A 207 6.04 7.13 1.81
N THR A 208 5.90 6.47 0.68
CA THR A 208 6.77 5.34 0.32
C THR A 208 8.02 5.74 -0.45
N HIS A 209 7.95 6.71 -1.37
CA HIS A 209 9.04 6.98 -2.33
C HIS A 209 9.75 8.32 -2.13
N LEU A 210 9.06 9.32 -1.55
CA LEU A 210 9.61 10.69 -1.44
C LEU A 210 10.13 11.04 -0.05
N ARG A 211 10.01 10.14 0.94
CA ARG A 211 10.71 10.32 2.22
C ARG A 211 12.23 10.36 1.98
N PRO A 212 12.98 11.26 2.63
CA PRO A 212 14.43 11.41 2.42
C PRO A 212 15.21 10.08 2.49
N GLU A 213 14.80 9.18 3.38
CA GLU A 213 15.46 7.89 3.61
C GLU A 213 15.18 6.84 2.52
N LYS A 214 14.13 7.04 1.73
CA LYS A 214 13.69 6.11 0.66
C LYS A 214 13.86 6.70 -0.74
N PHE A 215 14.18 7.98 -0.84
CA PHE A 215 14.34 8.67 -2.11
C PHE A 215 15.46 8.01 -2.94
N PRO A 216 15.26 7.83 -4.25
CA PRO A 216 14.12 8.29 -5.05
C PRO A 216 12.94 7.30 -5.13
N MET A 217 13.09 6.08 -4.63
CA MET A 217 12.05 5.06 -4.66
C MET A 217 12.36 3.89 -3.72
N ASP A 218 11.47 3.63 -2.78
CA ASP A 218 11.42 2.38 -2.03
C ASP A 218 11.02 1.20 -2.96
N ILE A 219 11.86 0.16 -2.99
CA ILE A 219 11.61 -1.07 -3.76
C ILE A 219 11.29 -2.29 -2.89
N VAL A 220 11.25 -2.12 -1.56
CA VAL A 220 11.11 -3.20 -0.58
C VAL A 220 9.81 -3.97 -0.79
N VAL A 221 8.72 -3.31 -1.21
CA VAL A 221 7.46 -4.01 -1.53
C VAL A 221 7.56 -4.95 -2.74
N PHE A 222 8.51 -4.71 -3.65
CA PHE A 222 8.73 -5.52 -4.85
C PHE A 222 9.76 -6.62 -4.62
N THR A 223 10.86 -6.31 -3.94
CA THR A 223 11.91 -7.28 -3.58
C THR A 223 11.48 -8.15 -2.39
N GLY A 224 10.70 -7.59 -1.47
CA GLY A 224 10.42 -8.13 -0.15
C GLY A 224 11.60 -8.04 0.80
N ARG A 225 12.64 -7.29 0.45
CA ARG A 225 13.94 -7.30 1.12
C ARG A 225 14.44 -5.89 1.39
N MET A 226 15.13 -5.71 2.51
CA MET A 226 15.79 -4.46 2.91
C MET A 226 17.11 -4.79 3.62
N THR A 227 18.08 -3.88 3.64
CA THR A 227 19.33 -4.13 4.38
C THR A 227 19.07 -4.17 5.88
N VAL A 228 19.98 -4.77 6.65
CA VAL A 228 19.84 -4.84 8.11
C VAL A 228 20.02 -3.45 8.73
N GLU A 229 20.86 -2.61 8.14
CA GLU A 229 21.03 -1.20 8.49
C GLU A 229 19.71 -0.44 8.30
N GLU A 230 19.05 -0.63 7.14
CA GLU A 230 17.76 -0.02 6.86
C GLU A 230 16.69 -0.52 7.82
N LEU A 231 16.70 -1.81 8.19
CA LEU A 231 15.77 -2.36 9.18
C LEU A 231 15.95 -1.68 10.55
N LYS A 232 17.20 -1.49 10.97
CA LYS A 232 17.54 -0.84 12.25
C LYS A 232 17.10 0.63 12.29
N GLU A 233 17.21 1.35 11.18
CA GLU A 233 16.83 2.77 11.11
C GLU A 233 15.33 2.99 10.90
N ASP A 234 14.70 2.18 10.05
CA ASP A 234 13.29 2.35 9.66
C ASP A 234 12.34 1.63 10.63
N LYS A 235 12.75 0.50 11.21
CA LYS A 235 11.94 -0.36 12.11
C LYS A 235 12.73 -0.82 13.34
N PRO A 236 13.28 0.11 14.14
CA PRO A 236 14.15 -0.21 15.27
C PRO A 236 13.52 -1.19 16.27
N ALA A 237 12.23 -1.06 16.62
CA ALA A 237 11.61 -1.97 17.57
C ALA A 237 11.42 -3.40 17.01
N GLU A 238 11.29 -3.56 15.69
CA GLU A 238 11.26 -4.88 15.04
C GLU A 238 12.66 -5.52 15.05
N TYR A 239 13.70 -4.74 14.74
CA TYR A 239 15.09 -5.17 14.82
C TYR A 239 15.47 -5.66 16.22
N GLU A 240 15.20 -4.85 17.25
CA GLU A 240 15.54 -5.18 18.64
C GLU A 240 14.75 -6.41 19.15
N ALA A 241 13.49 -6.57 18.74
CA ALA A 241 12.71 -7.76 19.07
C ALA A 241 13.33 -9.03 18.45
N LEU A 242 13.71 -8.99 17.18
CA LEU A 242 14.34 -10.12 16.48
C LEU A 242 15.70 -10.50 17.09
N LEU A 243 16.51 -9.51 17.47
CA LEU A 243 17.77 -9.75 18.18
C LEU A 243 17.55 -10.40 19.54
N LYS A 244 16.62 -9.87 20.34
CA LYS A 244 16.31 -10.39 21.68
C LYS A 244 15.78 -11.82 21.63
N GLU A 245 15.02 -12.15 20.59
CA GLU A 245 14.49 -13.50 20.37
C GLU A 245 15.51 -14.46 19.73
N GLY A 246 16.67 -13.96 19.27
CA GLY A 246 17.68 -14.77 18.57
C GLY A 246 17.23 -15.26 17.18
N LYS A 247 16.27 -14.58 16.55
CA LYS A 247 15.63 -15.01 15.29
C LYS A 247 16.09 -14.25 14.05
N LEU A 248 16.93 -13.22 14.19
CA LEU A 248 17.33 -12.37 13.06
C LEU A 248 17.89 -13.19 11.90
N GLU A 249 18.73 -14.19 12.19
CA GLU A 249 19.38 -15.05 11.19
C GLU A 249 18.37 -15.86 10.35
N GLU A 250 17.21 -16.22 10.90
CA GLU A 250 16.15 -16.95 10.19
C GLU A 250 15.53 -16.14 9.05
N TYR A 251 15.66 -14.81 9.10
CA TYR A 251 15.10 -13.89 8.11
C TYR A 251 16.16 -13.33 7.13
N LEU A 252 17.44 -13.69 7.31
CA LEU A 252 18.51 -13.23 6.42
C LEU A 252 18.52 -14.03 5.12
N VAL A 253 18.51 -13.31 4.00
CA VAL A 253 18.47 -13.89 2.64
C VAL A 253 19.49 -13.20 1.74
N GLU A 254 19.96 -13.92 0.72
CA GLU A 254 20.86 -13.35 -0.28
C GLU A 254 20.18 -12.21 -1.06
N PRO A 255 20.90 -11.13 -1.40
CA PRO A 255 20.36 -10.00 -2.15
C PRO A 255 19.95 -10.41 -3.58
N TYR A 256 19.11 -9.60 -4.21
CA TYR A 256 18.74 -9.86 -5.61
C TYR A 256 19.87 -9.45 -6.57
N PRO A 257 20.07 -10.16 -7.70
CA PRO A 257 21.01 -9.73 -8.72
C PRO A 257 20.69 -8.32 -9.22
N PRO A 258 21.70 -7.49 -9.57
CA PRO A 258 21.50 -6.10 -9.98
C PRO A 258 20.53 -5.92 -11.16
N ILE A 259 20.43 -6.90 -12.06
CA ILE A 259 19.48 -6.85 -13.19
C ILE A 259 18.02 -6.88 -12.72
N VAL A 260 17.70 -7.67 -11.68
CA VAL A 260 16.35 -7.74 -11.12
C VAL A 260 15.97 -6.41 -10.49
N ILE A 261 16.90 -5.80 -9.75
CA ILE A 261 16.71 -4.48 -9.14
C ILE A 261 16.45 -3.41 -10.22
N ARG A 262 17.21 -3.42 -11.33
CA ARG A 262 17.00 -2.46 -12.43
C ARG A 262 15.62 -2.61 -13.06
N VAL A 263 15.15 -3.83 -13.30
CA VAL A 263 13.81 -4.09 -13.86
C VAL A 263 12.71 -3.62 -12.92
N ILE A 264 12.83 -3.92 -11.63
CA ILE A 264 11.87 -3.44 -10.61
C ILE A 264 11.83 -1.92 -10.58
N ARG A 265 13.00 -1.26 -10.64
CA ARG A 265 13.06 0.20 -10.67
C ARG A 265 12.43 0.76 -11.94
N LEU A 266 12.66 0.17 -13.10
CA LEU A 266 12.02 0.59 -14.34
C LEU A 266 10.48 0.50 -14.25
N PHE A 267 9.98 -0.61 -13.72
CA PHE A 267 8.54 -0.80 -13.48
C PHE A 267 7.99 0.27 -12.51
N GLY A 268 8.63 0.44 -11.36
CA GLY A 268 8.22 1.41 -10.34
C GLY A 268 8.22 2.84 -10.87
N TRP A 269 9.29 3.27 -11.56
CA TRP A 269 9.36 4.57 -12.20
C TRP A 269 8.27 4.79 -13.24
N THR A 270 7.97 3.77 -14.05
CA THR A 270 6.88 3.86 -15.03
C THR A 270 5.54 4.10 -14.34
N ALA A 271 5.23 3.33 -13.29
CA ALA A 271 4.00 3.50 -12.52
C ALA A 271 3.92 4.88 -11.84
N LEU A 272 5.04 5.33 -11.23
CA LEU A 272 5.18 6.65 -10.61
C LEU A 272 4.93 7.78 -11.61
N SER A 273 5.61 7.77 -12.75
CA SER A 273 5.48 8.81 -13.78
C SER A 273 4.08 8.89 -14.37
N VAL A 274 3.46 7.74 -14.65
CA VAL A 274 2.07 7.70 -15.14
C VAL A 274 1.12 8.21 -14.05
N GLY A 275 1.29 7.78 -12.80
CA GLY A 275 0.46 8.22 -11.67
C GLY A 275 0.52 9.73 -11.45
N PHE A 276 1.71 10.32 -11.40
CA PHE A 276 1.87 11.77 -11.26
C PHE A 276 1.29 12.54 -12.46
N SER A 277 1.44 12.01 -13.67
CA SER A 277 0.87 12.63 -14.88
C SER A 277 -0.66 12.67 -14.81
N ILE A 278 -1.30 11.61 -14.33
CA ILE A 278 -2.77 11.58 -14.10
C ILE A 278 -3.17 12.65 -13.10
N VAL A 279 -2.46 12.79 -11.97
CA VAL A 279 -2.77 13.83 -10.97
C VAL A 279 -2.69 15.22 -11.57
N ILE A 280 -1.65 15.52 -12.35
CA ILE A 280 -1.48 16.81 -13.02
C ILE A 280 -2.66 17.08 -13.97
N TRP A 281 -3.08 16.09 -14.75
CA TRP A 281 -4.21 16.23 -15.66
C TRP A 281 -5.56 16.39 -14.95
N ILE A 282 -5.75 15.71 -13.82
CA ILE A 282 -6.92 15.89 -12.96
C ILE A 282 -6.97 17.32 -12.44
N ILE A 283 -5.87 17.82 -11.86
CA ILE A 283 -5.80 19.19 -11.35
C ILE A 283 -6.08 20.20 -12.47
N TYR A 284 -5.47 20.02 -13.63
CA TYR A 284 -5.73 20.86 -14.80
C TYR A 284 -7.22 20.83 -15.19
N ALA A 285 -7.82 19.64 -15.28
CA ALA A 285 -9.22 19.50 -15.64
C ALA A 285 -10.15 20.19 -14.63
N MET A 286 -9.87 20.04 -13.32
CA MET A 286 -10.68 20.64 -12.26
C MET A 286 -10.57 22.17 -12.21
N LEU A 287 -9.39 22.73 -12.49
CA LEU A 287 -9.16 24.18 -12.40
C LEU A 287 -9.54 24.95 -13.67
N PHE A 288 -9.37 24.33 -14.84
CA PHE A 288 -9.43 25.06 -16.11
C PHE A 288 -10.48 24.53 -17.09
N ALA A 289 -10.97 23.30 -16.91
CA ALA A 289 -11.91 22.68 -17.84
C ALA A 289 -13.28 22.36 -17.22
N TYR A 290 -13.38 22.31 -15.89
CA TYR A 290 -14.63 22.08 -15.17
C TYR A 290 -15.50 23.35 -15.27
N GLN A 291 -16.58 23.26 -16.06
CA GLN A 291 -17.61 24.30 -16.20
C GLN A 291 -18.95 23.77 -15.71
#